data_AF-A0A6N8EDT9-F1
#
_entry.id   AF-A0A6N8EDT9-F1
#
_cell.length_a   1.000
_cell.length_b   1.000
_cell.length_c   1.000
_cell.angle_alpha   90.00
_cell.angle_beta   90.00
_cell.angle_gamma   90.00
#
_symmetry.space_group_name_H-M   'P 1'
#
loop_
_entity.id
_entity.type
_entity.pdbx_description
1 polymer ?
#
loop_
_entity_poly.entity_id
_entity_poly.type
_entity_poly.pdbx_seq_one_letter_code
_entity_poly.pdbx_strand_id
1 'polypeptide(L)'
;MALITRLSRLLRADLHAVLDRLEAPELVLAQAIREMEQTLDLERRQLHRLERELQRLRERESEQERVLEQNGQALDDCLAAEREDLARPVIRRRLETEGRLEALRTRRREAETEQARRVPFLAERESRLADLRARAAIQDAESEPDSTDFDPVWTGADPRIWDAEVEVALLQAKRRREARS
;
A
#
# COMPACT_ATOMS: atom_id res chain seq x y z
N MET A 1 14.81 -6.04 0.54
CA MET A 1 13.72 -7.04 0.38
C MET A 1 14.30 -8.43 0.11
N ALA A 2 14.62 -9.21 1.14
CA ALA A 2 15.12 -10.59 0.95
C ALA A 2 14.83 -11.54 2.13
N LEU A 3 14.74 -11.00 3.36
CA LEU A 3 14.46 -11.81 4.55
C LEU A 3 13.00 -12.26 4.61
N ILE A 4 12.06 -11.36 4.32
CA ILE A 4 10.60 -11.59 4.46
C ILE A 4 10.10 -12.66 3.47
N THR A 5 10.43 -12.58 2.19
CA THR A 5 10.02 -13.57 1.19
C THR A 5 10.62 -14.95 1.42
N ARG A 6 11.81 -15.04 2.03
CA ARG A 6 12.41 -16.30 2.47
C ARG A 6 11.69 -16.84 3.70
N LEU A 7 11.47 -16.01 4.71
CA LEU A 7 10.80 -16.41 5.95
C LEU A 7 9.36 -16.87 5.68
N SER A 8 8.58 -16.13 4.88
CA SER A 8 7.20 -16.50 4.50
C SER A 8 7.10 -17.82 3.73
N ARG A 9 8.14 -18.22 2.98
CA ARG A 9 8.20 -19.53 2.30
C ARG A 9 8.59 -20.66 3.24
N LEU A 10 9.40 -20.38 4.27
CA LEU A 10 9.78 -21.31 5.32
C LEU A 10 8.69 -21.50 6.39
N LEU A 11 7.81 -20.51 6.56
CA LEU A 11 6.77 -20.40 7.59
C LEU A 11 5.61 -21.43 7.50
N ARG A 12 5.45 -22.15 6.38
CA ARG A 12 4.24 -22.98 6.15
C ARG A 12 4.30 -24.38 6.80
N ALA A 13 5.46 -24.81 7.28
CA ALA A 13 5.62 -26.11 7.96
C ALA A 13 6.69 -26.14 9.07
N ASP A 14 7.77 -25.34 8.97
CA ASP A 14 8.96 -25.47 9.85
C ASP A 14 9.22 -24.26 10.75
N LEU A 15 8.19 -23.47 11.08
CA LEU A 15 8.35 -22.25 11.88
C LEU A 15 9.03 -22.52 13.23
N HIS A 16 8.57 -23.53 13.98
CA HIS A 16 9.18 -23.89 15.27
C HIS A 16 10.65 -24.30 15.13
N ALA A 17 10.97 -25.22 14.21
CA ALA A 17 12.34 -25.72 14.04
C ALA A 17 13.34 -24.65 13.57
N VAL A 18 12.87 -23.59 12.90
CA VAL A 18 13.70 -22.46 12.48
C VAL A 18 13.80 -21.39 13.58
N LEU A 19 12.73 -21.14 14.34
CA LEU A 19 12.77 -20.23 15.49
C LEU A 19 13.63 -20.79 16.63
N ASP A 20 13.62 -22.10 16.87
CA ASP A 20 14.46 -22.79 17.86
C ASP A 20 15.96 -22.67 17.58
N ARG A 21 16.33 -22.38 16.32
CA ARG A 21 17.72 -22.22 15.87
C ARG A 21 18.18 -20.77 15.84
N LEU A 22 17.30 -19.82 16.11
CA LEU A 22 17.60 -18.39 16.12
C LEU A 22 17.78 -17.92 17.57
N GLU A 23 18.88 -17.24 17.86
CA GLU A 23 19.03 -16.53 19.12
C GLU A 23 18.11 -15.29 19.09
N ALA A 24 17.07 -15.29 19.93
CA ALA A 24 15.97 -14.29 20.02
C ALA A 24 14.94 -14.28 18.86
N PRO A 25 14.12 -15.34 18.70
CA PRO A 25 13.10 -15.46 17.66
C PRO A 25 11.99 -14.39 17.73
N GLU A 26 11.63 -13.95 18.93
CA GLU A 26 10.59 -12.94 19.19
C GLU A 26 10.95 -11.57 18.60
N LEU A 27 12.21 -11.14 18.76
CA LEU A 27 12.69 -9.85 18.25
C LEU A 27 12.67 -9.82 16.71
N VAL A 28 13.06 -10.93 16.07
CA VAL A 28 13.04 -11.07 14.61
C VAL A 28 11.60 -11.04 14.08
N LEU A 29 10.67 -11.71 14.77
CA LEU A 29 9.26 -11.73 14.41
C LEU A 29 8.61 -10.34 14.59
N ALA A 30 8.85 -9.68 15.72
CA ALA A 30 8.37 -8.33 15.99
C ALA A 30 8.88 -7.32 14.94
N GLN A 31 10.16 -7.41 14.57
CA GLN A 31 10.74 -6.58 13.52
C GLN A 31 10.11 -6.87 12.14
N ALA A 32 9.87 -8.14 11.81
CA ALA A 32 9.23 -8.53 10.55
C ALA A 32 7.78 -8.01 10.45
N ILE A 33 7.02 -8.08 11.56
CA ILE A 33 5.66 -7.53 11.64
C ILE A 33 5.70 -6.01 11.41
N ARG A 34 6.61 -5.29 12.07
CA ARG A 34 6.77 -3.83 11.89
C ARG A 34 7.13 -3.45 10.45
N GLU A 35 8.03 -4.19 9.80
CA GLU A 35 8.39 -3.94 8.40
C GLU A 35 7.21 -4.20 7.44
N MET A 36 6.38 -5.21 7.72
CA MET A 36 5.16 -5.49 6.96
C MET A 36 4.10 -4.40 7.16
N GLU A 37 3.89 -3.93 8.39
CA GLU A 37 3.00 -2.82 8.71
C GLU A 37 3.38 -1.54 7.96
N GLN A 38 4.66 -1.18 7.98
CA GLN A 38 5.17 -0.02 7.25
C GLN A 38 4.94 -0.14 5.74
N THR A 39 5.14 -1.34 5.18
CA THR A 39 4.89 -1.60 3.76
C THR A 39 3.41 -1.47 3.42
N LEU A 40 2.53 -2.03 4.25
CA LEU A 40 1.08 -1.92 4.10
C LEU A 40 0.60 -0.47 4.19
N ASP A 41 1.13 0.32 5.12
CA ASP A 41 0.77 1.73 5.23
C ASP A 41 1.18 2.55 4.00
N LEU A 42 2.34 2.26 3.42
CA LEU A 42 2.76 2.87 2.15
C LEU A 42 1.81 2.48 1.01
N GLU A 43 1.44 1.21 0.91
CA GLU A 43 0.52 0.72 -0.12
C GLU A 43 -0.90 1.29 0.04
N ARG A 44 -1.41 1.38 1.26
CA ARG A 44 -2.68 2.06 1.58
C ARG A 44 -2.66 3.50 1.13
N ARG A 45 -1.58 4.24 1.41
CA ARG A 45 -1.43 5.64 0.96
C ARG A 45 -1.39 5.75 -0.56
N GLN A 46 -0.75 4.82 -1.25
CA GLN A 46 -0.76 4.77 -2.72
C GLN A 46 -2.17 4.52 -3.27
N LEU A 47 -2.92 3.59 -2.66
CA LEU A 47 -4.30 3.29 -3.02
C LEU A 47 -5.19 4.53 -2.84
N HIS A 48 -5.08 5.23 -1.72
CA HIS A 48 -5.81 6.50 -1.48
C HIS A 48 -5.43 7.62 -2.46
N ARG A 49 -4.20 7.62 -3.01
CA ARG A 49 -3.82 8.56 -4.07
C ARG A 49 -4.49 8.19 -5.39
N LEU A 50 -4.49 6.91 -5.73
CA LEU A 50 -5.13 6.38 -6.93
C LEU A 50 -6.66 6.63 -6.92
N GLU A 51 -7.32 6.44 -5.78
CA GLU A 51 -8.76 6.74 -5.61
C GLU A 51 -9.08 8.22 -5.85
N ARG A 52 -8.27 9.12 -5.30
CA ARG A 52 -8.42 10.57 -5.53
C ARG A 52 -8.19 10.94 -6.99
N GLU A 53 -7.25 10.29 -7.65
CA GLU A 53 -7.01 10.47 -9.08
C GLU A 53 -8.21 10.01 -9.92
N LEU A 54 -8.75 8.83 -9.63
CA LEU A 54 -9.95 8.31 -10.26
C LEU A 54 -11.15 9.25 -10.09
N GLN A 55 -11.35 9.78 -8.89
CA GLN A 55 -12.40 10.73 -8.62
C GLN A 55 -12.25 12.00 -9.49
N ARG A 56 -11.05 12.56 -9.58
CA ARG A 56 -10.76 13.71 -10.45
C ARG A 56 -10.96 13.40 -11.93
N LEU A 57 -10.63 12.18 -12.38
CA LEU A 57 -10.88 11.76 -13.76
C LEU A 57 -12.37 11.68 -14.06
N ARG A 58 -13.18 11.12 -13.14
CA ARG A 58 -14.64 11.06 -13.26
C ARG A 58 -15.29 12.45 -13.29
N GLU A 59 -14.83 13.36 -12.44
CA GLU A 59 -15.31 14.75 -12.43
C GLU A 59 -15.03 15.43 -13.78
N ARG A 60 -13.81 15.32 -14.30
CA ARG A 60 -13.44 15.88 -15.62
C ARG A 60 -14.22 15.26 -16.76
N GLU A 61 -14.47 13.95 -16.71
CA GLU A 61 -15.31 13.27 -17.70
C GLU A 61 -16.73 13.84 -17.69
N SER A 62 -17.34 14.00 -16.51
CA SER A 62 -18.67 14.57 -16.39
C SER A 62 -18.74 16.02 -16.90
N GLU A 63 -17.69 16.82 -16.69
CA GLU A 63 -17.59 18.18 -17.22
C GLU A 63 -17.52 18.16 -18.76
N GLN A 64 -16.71 17.27 -19.33
CA GLN A 64 -16.60 17.11 -20.79
C GLN A 64 -17.90 16.62 -21.42
N GLU A 65 -18.62 15.70 -20.76
CA GLU A 65 -19.94 15.24 -21.20
C GLU A 65 -20.97 16.38 -21.25
N ARG A 66 -20.98 17.26 -20.23
CA ARG A 66 -21.84 18.46 -20.24
C ARG A 66 -21.49 19.43 -21.36
N VAL A 67 -20.20 19.61 -21.66
CA VAL A 67 -19.76 20.43 -22.79
C VAL A 67 -20.19 19.82 -24.12
N LEU A 68 -20.14 18.49 -24.26
CA LEU A 68 -20.65 17.80 -25.44
C LEU A 68 -22.15 17.97 -25.63
N GLU A 69 -22.91 17.86 -24.54
CA GLU A 69 -24.36 18.07 -24.57
C GLU A 69 -24.71 19.50 -25.02
N GLN A 70 -24.02 20.51 -24.48
CA GLN A 70 -24.18 21.91 -24.90
C GLN A 70 -23.80 22.13 -26.36
N ASN A 71 -22.69 21.53 -26.82
CA ASN A 71 -22.32 21.60 -28.24
C ASN A 71 -23.33 20.88 -29.13
N GLY A 72 -23.96 19.81 -28.64
CA GLY A 72 -25.05 19.11 -29.33
C GLY A 72 -26.26 20.01 -29.53
N GLN A 73 -26.74 20.65 -28.46
CA GLN A 73 -27.85 21.61 -28.53
C GLN A 73 -27.54 22.77 -29.49
N ALA A 74 -26.34 23.37 -29.38
CA ALA A 74 -25.93 24.45 -30.27
C ALA A 74 -25.83 24.02 -31.74
N LEU A 75 -25.45 22.76 -31.99
CA LEU A 75 -25.42 22.20 -33.34
C LEU A 75 -26.84 22.02 -33.89
N ASP A 76 -27.75 21.49 -33.09
CA ASP A 76 -29.16 21.32 -33.47
C ASP A 76 -29.81 22.67 -33.82
N ASP A 77 -29.53 23.72 -33.03
CA ASP A 77 -29.99 25.09 -33.32
C ASP A 77 -29.40 25.64 -34.64
N CYS A 78 -28.11 25.40 -34.90
CA CYS A 78 -27.45 25.83 -36.14
C CYS A 78 -28.01 25.12 -37.37
N LEU A 79 -28.30 23.82 -37.25
CA LEU A 79 -28.89 23.02 -38.32
C LEU A 79 -30.35 23.40 -38.56
N ALA A 80 -31.14 23.63 -37.51
CA ALA A 80 -32.52 24.11 -37.61
C ALA A 80 -32.61 25.51 -38.27
N ALA A 81 -31.59 26.34 -38.08
CA ALA A 81 -31.48 27.64 -38.73
C ALA A 81 -30.86 27.60 -40.14
N GLU A 82 -30.52 26.41 -40.66
CA GLU A 82 -29.83 26.18 -41.95
C GLU A 82 -28.49 26.95 -42.09
N ARG A 83 -27.84 27.26 -40.96
CA ARG A 83 -26.56 28.01 -40.92
C ARG A 83 -25.37 27.06 -40.85
N GLU A 84 -25.05 26.42 -41.97
CA GLU A 84 -23.92 25.48 -42.07
C GLU A 84 -22.57 26.10 -41.67
N ASP A 85 -22.38 27.40 -41.96
CA ASP A 85 -21.15 28.12 -41.63
C ASP A 85 -20.88 28.16 -40.12
N LEU A 86 -21.94 28.19 -39.31
CA LEU A 86 -21.88 28.13 -37.84
C LEU A 86 -21.88 26.70 -37.31
N ALA A 87 -22.47 25.74 -38.04
CA ALA A 87 -22.47 24.34 -37.65
C ALA A 87 -21.07 23.70 -37.75
N ARG A 88 -20.29 23.99 -38.80
CA ARG A 88 -18.94 23.45 -39.03
C ARG A 88 -17.96 23.65 -37.85
N PRO A 89 -17.81 24.85 -37.26
CA PRO A 89 -16.95 25.04 -36.10
C PRO A 89 -17.48 24.34 -34.83
N VAL A 90 -18.80 24.23 -34.67
CA VAL A 90 -19.41 23.49 -33.54
C VAL A 90 -19.12 21.99 -33.66
N ILE A 91 -19.24 21.41 -34.86
CA ILE A 91 -18.87 20.02 -35.15
C ILE A 91 -17.39 19.79 -34.85
N ARG A 92 -16.50 20.69 -35.29
CA ARG A 92 -15.06 20.56 -35.00
C ARG A 92 -14.80 20.53 -33.49
N ARG A 93 -15.36 21.48 -32.74
CA ARG A 93 -15.22 21.54 -31.29
C ARG A 93 -15.79 20.29 -30.60
N ARG A 94 -16.90 19.76 -31.11
CA ARG A 94 -17.50 18.52 -30.62
C ARG A 94 -16.57 17.33 -30.82
N LEU A 95 -16.06 17.11 -32.03
CA LEU A 95 -15.12 16.01 -32.32
C LEU A 95 -13.84 16.10 -31.47
N GLU A 96 -13.30 17.32 -31.28
CA GLU A 96 -12.16 17.53 -30.38
C GLU A 96 -12.49 17.17 -28.93
N THR A 97 -13.70 17.49 -28.47
CA THR A 97 -14.15 17.18 -27.10
C THR A 97 -14.42 15.69 -26.94
N GLU A 98 -15.00 15.03 -27.95
CA GLU A 98 -15.20 13.57 -27.98
C GLU A 98 -13.85 12.83 -27.91
N GLY A 99 -12.86 13.24 -28.70
CA GLY A 99 -11.52 12.64 -28.64
C GLY A 99 -10.83 12.82 -27.27
N ARG A 100 -10.99 14.00 -26.65
CA ARG A 100 -10.48 14.23 -25.27
C ARG A 100 -11.21 13.36 -24.25
N LEU A 101 -12.52 13.18 -24.39
CA LEU A 101 -13.33 12.33 -23.52
C LEU A 101 -12.92 10.86 -23.62
N GLU A 102 -12.66 10.36 -24.82
CA GLU A 102 -12.16 9.00 -25.04
C GLU A 102 -10.80 8.77 -24.38
N ALA A 103 -9.89 9.75 -24.49
CA ALA A 103 -8.59 9.68 -23.83
C ALA A 103 -8.72 9.67 -22.30
N LEU A 104 -9.63 10.48 -21.73
CA LEU A 104 -9.94 10.45 -20.30
C LEU A 104 -10.54 9.13 -19.85
N ARG A 105 -11.49 8.58 -20.61
CA ARG A 105 -12.11 7.27 -20.34
C ARG A 105 -11.11 6.13 -20.37
N THR A 106 -10.17 6.17 -21.31
CA THR A 106 -9.09 5.18 -21.40
C THR A 106 -8.21 5.21 -20.16
N ARG A 107 -7.72 6.40 -19.77
CA ARG A 107 -6.94 6.59 -18.55
C ARG A 107 -7.69 6.17 -17.29
N ARG A 108 -8.99 6.48 -17.20
CA ARG A 108 -9.84 6.06 -16.08
C ARG A 108 -9.90 4.54 -15.99
N ARG A 109 -10.15 3.86 -17.12
CA ARG A 109 -10.20 2.39 -17.16
C ARG A 109 -8.88 1.76 -16.75
N GLU A 110 -7.75 2.30 -17.21
CA GLU A 110 -6.42 1.84 -16.79
C GLU A 110 -6.23 1.96 -15.27
N ALA A 111 -6.56 3.12 -14.70
CA ALA A 111 -6.47 3.34 -13.26
C ALA A 111 -7.44 2.46 -12.45
N GLU A 112 -8.66 2.21 -12.96
CA GLU A 112 -9.63 1.28 -12.34
C GLU A 112 -9.11 -0.16 -12.38
N THR A 113 -8.50 -0.60 -13.48
CA THR A 113 -7.90 -1.94 -13.56
C THR A 113 -6.73 -2.10 -12.60
N GLU A 114 -5.91 -1.07 -12.43
CA GLU A 114 -4.82 -1.08 -11.46
C GLU A 114 -5.34 -1.11 -10.01
N GLN A 115 -6.38 -0.33 -9.71
CA GLN A 115 -7.03 -0.36 -8.41
C GLN A 115 -7.62 -1.75 -8.11
N ALA A 116 -8.35 -2.33 -9.06
CA ALA A 116 -8.96 -3.65 -8.93
C ALA A 116 -7.93 -4.77 -8.73
N ARG A 117 -6.70 -4.60 -9.24
CA ARG A 117 -5.58 -5.52 -8.99
C ARG A 117 -4.97 -5.33 -7.59
N ARG A 118 -4.84 -4.08 -7.12
CA ARG A 118 -4.16 -3.76 -5.84
C ARG A 118 -5.01 -4.03 -4.61
N VAL A 119 -6.31 -3.76 -4.66
CA VAL A 119 -7.24 -3.95 -3.53
C VAL A 119 -7.21 -5.38 -2.96
N PRO A 120 -7.40 -6.45 -3.76
CA PRO A 120 -7.40 -7.82 -3.21
C PRO A 120 -6.03 -8.23 -2.68
N PHE A 121 -4.95 -7.77 -3.31
CA PHE A 121 -3.59 -8.06 -2.86
C PHE A 121 -3.27 -7.44 -1.51
N LEU A 122 -3.76 -6.21 -1.29
CA LEU A 122 -3.63 -5.52 -0.01
C LEU A 122 -4.46 -6.22 1.08
N ALA A 123 -5.70 -6.61 0.78
CA ALA A 123 -6.55 -7.36 1.70
C ALA A 123 -5.93 -8.71 2.10
N GLU A 124 -5.35 -9.44 1.14
CA GLU A 124 -4.66 -10.70 1.42
C GLU A 124 -3.45 -10.48 2.35
N ARG A 125 -2.66 -9.43 2.12
CA ARG A 125 -1.51 -9.09 2.97
C ARG A 125 -1.92 -8.67 4.38
N GLU A 126 -3.03 -7.94 4.51
CA GLU A 126 -3.60 -7.59 5.81
C GLU A 126 -4.06 -8.82 6.59
N SER A 127 -4.75 -9.77 5.92
CA SER A 127 -5.12 -11.05 6.54
C SER A 127 -3.90 -11.83 7.01
N ARG A 128 -2.86 -11.94 6.17
CA ARG A 128 -1.62 -12.64 6.53
C ARG A 128 -0.91 -11.98 7.72
N LEU A 129 -0.91 -10.65 7.79
CA LEU A 129 -0.36 -9.91 8.93
C LEU A 129 -1.16 -10.19 10.21
N ALA A 130 -2.49 -10.20 10.12
CA ALA A 130 -3.36 -10.52 11.25
C ALA A 130 -3.11 -11.95 11.77
N ASP A 131 -2.97 -12.93 10.86
CA ASP A 131 -2.65 -14.32 11.22
C ASP A 131 -1.27 -14.42 11.91
N LEU A 132 -0.27 -13.69 11.41
CA LEU A 132 1.06 -13.66 12.01
C LEU A 132 1.05 -13.02 13.41
N ARG A 133 0.30 -11.93 13.62
CA ARG A 133 0.13 -11.32 14.94
C ARG A 133 -0.58 -12.26 15.92
N ALA A 134 -1.63 -12.94 15.46
CA ALA A 134 -2.37 -13.90 16.29
C ALA A 134 -1.46 -15.06 16.75
N ARG A 135 -0.61 -15.57 15.85
CA ARG A 135 0.37 -16.61 16.17
C ARG A 135 1.46 -16.12 17.13
N ALA A 136 1.97 -14.90 16.93
CA ALA A 136 2.95 -14.29 17.83
C ALA A 136 2.40 -14.17 19.26
N ALA A 137 1.16 -13.68 19.40
CA ALA A 137 0.53 -13.51 20.70
C ALA A 137 0.32 -14.81 21.49
N ILE A 138 0.09 -15.94 20.80
CA ILE A 138 -0.02 -17.26 21.44
C ILE A 138 1.35 -17.67 22.00
N GLN A 139 2.42 -17.41 21.26
CA GLN A 139 3.78 -17.78 21.68
C GLN A 139 4.29 -16.91 22.84
N ASP A 140 3.94 -15.62 22.86
CA ASP A 140 4.21 -14.73 24.01
C ASP A 140 3.47 -15.21 25.27
N ALA A 141 2.24 -15.73 25.14
CA ALA A 141 1.45 -16.25 26.26
C ALA A 141 1.95 -17.60 26.80
N GLU A 142 2.56 -18.44 25.95
CA GLU A 142 3.20 -19.70 26.35
C GLU A 142 4.59 -19.48 26.98
N SER A 143 5.20 -18.30 26.78
CA SER A 143 6.55 -17.97 27.24
C SER A 143 6.59 -17.25 28.60
N GLU A 144 5.46 -17.02 29.28
CA GLU A 144 5.48 -16.58 30.68
C GLU A 144 6.13 -17.66 31.56
N PRO A 145 7.34 -17.43 32.11
CA PRO A 145 7.93 -18.35 33.05
C PRO A 145 7.20 -18.20 34.38
N ASP A 146 6.85 -19.34 34.97
CA ASP A 146 6.49 -19.50 36.38
C ASP A 146 7.54 -18.77 37.25
N SER A 147 7.23 -17.54 37.66
CA SER A 147 8.11 -16.70 38.45
C SER A 147 7.87 -16.96 39.93
N THR A 148 8.31 -18.13 40.39
CA THR A 148 8.65 -18.32 41.81
C THR A 148 10.09 -17.92 42.06
N ASP A 149 10.27 -17.03 43.03
CA ASP A 149 11.50 -16.53 43.65
C ASP A 149 12.38 -15.57 42.83
N PHE A 150 12.21 -14.27 43.07
CA PHE A 150 13.36 -13.35 43.14
C PHE A 150 13.08 -12.19 44.12
N ASP A 151 13.82 -12.19 45.24
CA ASP A 151 13.90 -11.12 46.23
C ASP A 151 14.45 -9.82 45.60
N PRO A 152 13.89 -8.63 45.89
CA PRO A 152 14.35 -7.39 45.28
C PRO A 152 15.50 -6.78 46.11
N VAL A 153 16.74 -7.13 45.76
CA VAL A 153 17.91 -6.33 46.17
C VAL A 153 18.21 -5.32 45.07
N TRP A 154 17.89 -4.06 45.36
CA TRP A 154 18.16 -2.91 44.49
C TRP A 154 19.66 -2.57 44.53
N THR A 155 20.43 -3.12 43.58
CA THR A 155 21.81 -2.68 43.32
C THR A 155 21.91 -2.19 41.88
N GLY A 156 22.39 -0.95 41.73
CA GLY A 156 22.58 -0.27 40.44
C GLY A 156 23.39 -1.11 39.46
N ALA A 157 22.70 -1.79 38.55
CA ALA A 157 23.32 -2.53 37.48
C ALA A 157 23.64 -1.55 36.34
N ASP A 158 24.91 -1.51 35.95
CA ASP A 158 25.33 -1.06 34.62
C ASP A 158 24.33 -1.58 33.57
N PRO A 159 23.94 -0.78 32.57
CA PRO A 159 23.10 -1.28 31.50
C PRO A 159 23.86 -2.42 30.83
N ARG A 160 23.43 -3.66 31.11
CA ARG A 160 23.94 -4.86 30.43
C ARG A 160 23.45 -4.77 29.01
N ILE A 161 24.26 -4.17 28.15
CA ILE A 161 24.01 -4.13 26.71
C ILE A 161 24.24 -5.55 26.21
N TRP A 162 23.18 -6.16 25.72
CA TRP A 162 23.22 -7.54 25.22
C TRP A 162 23.81 -7.54 23.80
N ASP A 163 24.55 -8.59 23.44
CA ASP A 163 25.15 -8.71 22.10
C ASP A 163 24.10 -8.60 20.98
N ALA A 164 22.85 -8.97 21.25
CA ALA A 164 21.71 -8.75 20.36
C ALA A 164 21.40 -7.27 20.10
N GLU A 165 21.50 -6.39 21.11
CA GLU A 165 21.34 -4.95 20.93
C GLU A 165 22.48 -4.37 20.10
N VAL A 166 23.68 -4.94 20.21
CA VAL A 166 24.85 -4.58 19.40
C VAL A 166 24.66 -4.98 17.93
N GLU A 167 24.12 -6.17 17.67
CA GLU A 167 23.84 -6.63 16.30
C GLU A 167 22.72 -5.82 15.62
N VAL A 168 21.65 -5.48 16.36
CA VAL A 168 20.61 -4.57 15.86
C VAL A 168 21.19 -3.19 15.56
N ALA A 169 22.03 -2.65 16.44
CA ALA A 169 22.73 -1.39 16.22
C ALA A 169 23.68 -1.45 15.00
N LEU A 170 24.37 -2.58 14.81
CA LEU A 170 25.28 -2.81 13.68
C LEU A 170 24.53 -2.86 12.35
N LEU A 171 23.40 -3.57 12.29
CA LEU A 171 22.53 -3.64 11.11
C LEU A 171 21.95 -2.26 10.77
N GLN A 172 21.53 -1.50 11.76
CA GLN A 172 21.05 -0.12 11.56
C GLN A 172 22.18 0.81 11.08
N ALA A 173 23.40 0.66 11.60
CA ALA A 173 24.57 1.44 11.19
C ALA A 173 24.97 1.16 9.73
N LYS A 174 24.96 -0.11 9.30
CA LYS A 174 25.24 -0.50 7.91
C LYS A 174 24.22 0.10 6.94
N ARG A 175 22.93 0.00 7.26
CA ARG A 175 21.84 0.59 6.44
C ARG A 175 21.95 2.12 6.32
N ARG A 176 22.34 2.82 7.39
CA ARG A 176 22.56 4.29 7.36
C ARG A 176 23.75 4.69 6.48
N ARG A 177 24.74 3.82 6.33
CA ARG A 177 25.92 4.06 5.50
C ARG A 177 25.63 3.83 4.01
N GLU A 178 24.85 2.79 3.70
CA GLU A 178 24.35 2.51 2.35
C GLU A 178 23.38 3.59 1.85
N ALA A 179 22.59 4.20 2.74
CA ALA A 179 21.68 5.31 2.39
C ALA A 179 22.39 6.69 2.24
N ARG A 180 23.68 6.79 2.59
CA ARG A 180 24.50 8.02 2.47
C ARG A 180 25.50 7.96 1.30
N SER A 181 25.62 6.82 0.63
CA SER A 181 26.38 6.65 -0.61
C SER A 181 25.46 6.75 -1.82
#